data_AF-A0A699SG19-F1
#
_entry.id   AF-A0A699SG19-F1
#
_cell.length_a   1.000
_cell.length_b   1.000
_cell.length_c   1.000
_cell.angle_alpha   90.00
_cell.angle_beta   90.00
_cell.angle_gamma   90.00
#
_symmetry.space_group_name_H-M   'P 1'
#
loop_
_entity.id
_entity.type
_entity.pdbx_description
1 polymer ?
#
loop_
_entity_poly.entity_id
_entity_poly.type
_entity_poly.pdbx_seq_one_letter_code
_entity_poly.pdbx_strand_id
1 'polypeptide(L)'
;MFKQHHVNITLADALILMPKYQKMLKGLLSNKEKLQELANTPLNENCSAVILKNLPEKLGDPGKFLIPCSFSELKCKALANLGASINLMPLSVWKKL
;
A
#
# COMPACT_ATOMS: atom_id res chain seq x y z
N MET A 1 -58.71 6.58 -7.43
CA MET A 1 -58.11 5.63 -6.47
C MET A 1 -57.04 4.82 -7.19
N PHE A 2 -55.76 5.00 -6.88
CA PHE A 2 -54.70 4.14 -7.43
C PHE A 2 -54.56 2.90 -6.54
N LYS A 3 -54.77 1.71 -7.13
CA LYS A 3 -54.52 0.43 -6.45
C LYS A 3 -53.01 0.19 -6.41
N GLN A 4 -52.43 0.24 -5.21
CA GLN A 4 -51.02 -0.05 -4.98
C GLN A 4 -50.75 -1.53 -5.30
N HIS A 5 -50.09 -1.79 -6.44
CA HIS A 5 -49.60 -3.13 -6.79
C HIS A 5 -48.17 -3.26 -6.29
N HIS A 6 -47.93 -4.24 -5.42
CA HIS A 6 -46.58 -4.60 -4.98
C HIS A 6 -45.89 -5.36 -6.10
N VAL A 7 -44.96 -4.70 -6.80
CA VAL A 7 -44.07 -5.35 -7.75
C VAL A 7 -42.86 -5.87 -6.97
N ASN A 8 -42.80 -7.19 -6.81
CA ASN A 8 -41.68 -7.84 -6.13
C ASN A 8 -40.63 -8.22 -7.18
N ILE A 9 -39.72 -7.29 -7.47
CA ILE A 9 -38.60 -7.50 -8.40
C ILE A 9 -37.32 -7.70 -7.61
N THR A 10 -36.49 -8.68 -8.02
CA THR A 10 -35.19 -8.87 -7.38
C THR A 10 -34.28 -7.68 -7.72
N LEU A 11 -33.33 -7.39 -6.84
CA LEU A 11 -32.33 -6.34 -7.11
C LEU A 11 -31.58 -6.60 -8.42
N ALA A 12 -31.27 -7.87 -8.72
CA ALA A 12 -30.60 -8.26 -9.94
C ALA A 12 -31.44 -7.91 -11.18
N ASP A 13 -32.72 -8.25 -11.17
CA ASP A 13 -33.63 -7.95 -12.28
C ASP A 13 -33.81 -6.43 -12.46
N ALA A 14 -33.94 -5.70 -11.36
CA ALA A 14 -34.03 -4.24 -11.39
C ALA A 14 -32.75 -3.61 -12.00
N LEU A 15 -31.57 -4.11 -11.64
CA LEU A 15 -30.30 -3.62 -12.18
C LEU A 15 -30.10 -4.00 -13.66
N ILE A 16 -30.60 -5.15 -14.11
CA ILE A 16 -30.55 -5.54 -15.52
C ILE A 16 -31.48 -4.65 -16.37
N LEU A 17 -32.64 -4.27 -15.82
CA LEU A 17 -33.60 -3.39 -16.49
C LEU A 17 -33.15 -1.92 -16.53
N MET A 18 -32.25 -1.51 -15.64
CA MET A 18 -31.68 -0.16 -15.65
C MET A 18 -30.59 -0.05 -16.73
N PRO A 19 -30.77 0.80 -17.77
CA PRO A 19 -29.81 0.91 -18.88
C PRO A 19 -28.38 1.26 -18.44
N LYS A 20 -28.26 2.04 -17.36
CA LYS A 20 -26.98 2.43 -16.75
C LYS A 20 -26.16 1.24 -16.27
N TYR A 21 -26.81 0.22 -15.73
CA TYR A 21 -26.16 -0.96 -15.15
C TYR A 21 -26.16 -2.15 -16.11
N GLN A 22 -27.11 -2.21 -17.03
CA GLN A 22 -27.24 -3.29 -18.01
C GLN A 22 -25.96 -3.53 -18.82
N LYS A 23 -25.30 -2.48 -19.32
CA LYS A 23 -24.06 -2.61 -20.11
C LYS A 23 -22.91 -3.19 -19.27
N MET A 24 -22.76 -2.72 -18.04
CA MET A 24 -21.74 -3.17 -17.11
C MET A 24 -21.97 -4.64 -16.71
N LEU A 25 -23.21 -4.98 -16.33
CA LEU A 25 -23.59 -6.33 -15.95
C LEU A 25 -23.41 -7.33 -17.09
N LYS A 26 -23.80 -6.95 -18.32
CA LYS A 26 -23.52 -7.78 -19.50
C LYS A 26 -22.02 -7.99 -19.70
N GLY A 27 -21.21 -6.93 -19.57
CA GLY A 27 -19.75 -7.04 -19.67
C GLY A 27 -19.14 -7.96 -18.61
N LEU A 28 -19.63 -7.91 -17.37
CA LEU A 28 -19.19 -8.80 -16.29
C LEU A 28 -19.59 -10.25 -16.56
N LEU A 29 -20.84 -10.51 -16.97
CA LEU A 29 -21.32 -11.85 -17.29
C LEU A 29 -20.57 -12.46 -18.47
N SER A 30 -20.28 -11.69 -19.51
CA SER A 30 -19.51 -12.15 -20.67
C SER A 30 -18.04 -12.43 -20.37
N ASN A 31 -17.48 -11.91 -19.27
CA ASN A 31 -16.09 -12.15 -18.86
C ASN A 31 -15.99 -13.00 -17.58
N LYS A 32 -17.07 -13.67 -17.18
CA LYS A 32 -17.14 -14.41 -15.90
C LYS A 32 -16.01 -15.44 -15.76
N GLU A 33 -15.71 -16.19 -16.81
CA GLU A 33 -14.65 -17.22 -16.79
C GLU A 33 -13.27 -16.60 -16.57
N LYS A 34 -12.93 -15.52 -17.29
CA LYS A 34 -11.67 -14.79 -17.10
C LYS A 34 -11.55 -14.19 -15.70
N LEU A 35 -12.66 -13.69 -15.15
CA LEU A 35 -12.69 -13.19 -13.77
C LEU A 35 -12.48 -14.31 -12.76
N GLN A 36 -13.04 -15.50 -13.02
CA GLN A 36 -12.83 -16.68 -12.18
C GLN A 36 -11.38 -17.18 -12.23
N GLU A 37 -10.77 -17.20 -13.41
CA GLU A 37 -9.35 -17.52 -13.59
C GLU A 37 -8.46 -16.52 -12.85
N LEU A 38 -8.74 -15.22 -12.99
CA LEU A 38 -7.99 -14.18 -12.30
C LEU A 38 -8.10 -14.31 -10.77
N ALA A 39 -9.28 -14.64 -10.25
CA ALA A 39 -9.49 -14.86 -8.82
C ALA A 39 -8.75 -16.11 -8.29
N ASN A 40 -8.58 -17.14 -9.13
CA ASN A 40 -7.90 -18.38 -8.77
C ASN A 40 -6.39 -18.33 -9.06
N THR A 41 -5.90 -17.28 -9.70
CA THR A 41 -4.48 -17.15 -10.04
C THR A 41 -3.67 -16.94 -8.76
N PRO A 42 -2.68 -17.80 -8.45
CA PRO A 42 -1.82 -17.60 -7.29
C PRO A 42 -1.05 -16.30 -7.45
N LEU A 43 -1.20 -15.43 -6.46
CA LEU A 43 -0.46 -14.18 -6.38
C LEU A 43 1.00 -14.48 -6.02
N ASN A 44 1.93 -13.71 -6.57
CA ASN A 44 3.31 -13.76 -6.07
C ASN A 44 3.37 -13.30 -4.60
N GLU A 45 4.43 -13.66 -3.89
CA GLU A 45 4.58 -13.36 -2.46
C GLU A 45 4.49 -11.85 -2.16
N ASN A 46 5.08 -11.01 -3.01
CA ASN A 46 5.08 -9.55 -2.86
C ASN A 46 3.66 -8.95 -2.99
N CYS A 47 2.90 -9.36 -4.00
CA CYS A 47 1.52 -8.93 -4.22
C CYS A 47 0.60 -9.43 -3.11
N SER A 48 0.80 -10.68 -2.66
CA SER A 48 0.07 -11.27 -1.54
C SER A 48 0.29 -10.47 -0.26
N ALA A 49 1.54 -10.10 0.06
CA ALA A 49 1.86 -9.31 1.25
C ALA A 49 1.16 -7.93 1.24
N VAL A 50 1.09 -7.27 0.08
CA VAL A 50 0.41 -5.98 -0.08
C VAL A 50 -1.11 -6.13 0.06
N ILE A 51 -1.71 -7.09 -0.64
CA ILE A 51 -3.17 -7.30 -0.65
C ILE A 51 -3.68 -7.77 0.72
N LEU A 52 -2.98 -8.72 1.33
CA LEU A 52 -3.32 -9.26 2.65
C LEU A 52 -2.92 -8.31 3.79
N LYS A 53 -2.31 -7.15 3.47
CA LYS A 53 -1.75 -6.21 4.45
C LYS A 53 -0.81 -6.89 5.46
N ASN A 54 -0.23 -8.02 5.08
CA ASN A 54 0.80 -8.74 5.84
C ASN A 54 2.18 -8.09 5.63
N LEU A 55 2.21 -6.80 5.29
CA LEU A 55 3.46 -6.06 5.28
C LEU A 55 3.99 -6.03 6.70
N PRO A 56 5.30 -6.26 6.91
CA PRO A 56 5.89 -6.09 8.22
C PRO A 56 5.56 -4.68 8.73
N GLU A 57 5.22 -4.58 10.01
CA GLU A 57 4.95 -3.30 10.64
C GLU A 57 6.13 -2.38 10.37
N LYS A 58 5.86 -1.26 9.69
CA LYS A 58 6.90 -0.27 9.43
C LYS A 58 7.35 0.24 10.79
N LEU A 59 8.55 -0.15 11.21
CA LEU A 59 9.18 0.40 12.41
C LEU A 59 9.16 1.93 12.27
N GLY A 60 8.62 2.59 13.29
CA GLY A 60 8.63 4.04 13.35
C GLY A 60 10.05 4.54 13.15
N ASP A 61 10.20 5.66 12.44
CA ASP A 61 11.52 6.26 12.25
C ASP A 61 12.08 6.59 13.65
N PRO A 62 13.25 6.06 14.05
CA PRO A 62 13.89 6.44 15.31
C PRO A 62 14.23 7.95 15.37
N GLY A 63 14.06 8.67 14.25
CA GLY A 63 14.30 10.09 14.13
C GLY A 63 15.79 10.33 13.94
N LYS A 64 16.51 10.64 15.02
CA LYS A 64 17.96 10.86 14.98
C LYS A 64 18.69 9.58 15.36
N PHE A 65 19.17 8.83 14.37
CA PHE A 65 20.02 7.68 14.62
C PHE A 65 21.48 8.12 14.79
N LEU A 66 22.07 7.81 15.96
CA LEU A 66 23.47 8.08 16.24
C LEU A 66 24.28 6.79 16.06
N ILE A 67 25.30 6.84 15.21
CA ILE A 67 26.23 5.73 14.97
C ILE A 67 27.52 5.97 15.77
N PRO A 68 28.02 4.98 16.53
CA PRO A 68 29.35 5.05 17.11
C PRO A 68 30.41 5.25 16.03
N CYS A 69 31.29 6.22 16.24
CA CYS A 69 32.38 6.58 15.34
C CYS A 69 33.70 6.50 16.12
N SER A 70 34.78 6.11 15.44
CA SER A 70 36.13 6.25 15.97
C SER A 70 37.03 6.84 14.89
N PHE A 71 37.64 7.98 15.19
CA PHE A 71 38.67 8.60 14.35
C PHE A 71 39.97 8.62 15.16
N SER A 72 40.98 7.85 14.74
CA SER A 72 42.19 7.63 15.55
C SER A 72 41.79 7.19 16.98
N GLU A 73 42.30 7.88 18.02
CA GLU A 73 41.96 7.64 19.43
C GLU A 73 40.65 8.32 19.89
N LEU A 74 40.01 9.12 19.04
CA LEU A 74 38.77 9.82 19.39
C LEU A 74 37.55 8.93 19.16
N LYS A 75 36.84 8.58 20.23
CA LYS A 75 35.51 7.95 20.17
C LYS A 75 34.42 9.01 20.17
N CYS A 76 33.56 8.99 19.15
CA CYS A 76 32.47 9.94 18.96
C CYS A 76 31.15 9.24 18.62
N LYS A 77 30.03 9.98 18.68
CA LYS A 77 28.75 9.55 18.09
C LYS A 77 28.45 10.48 16.93
N ALA A 78 28.22 9.92 15.75
CA ALA A 78 27.90 10.66 14.54
C ALA A 78 26.40 10.55 14.24
N LEU A 79 25.79 11.64 13.78
CA LEU A 79 24.39 11.62 13.33
C LEU A 79 24.31 11.03 11.92
N ALA A 80 23.55 9.96 11.76
CA ALA A 80 23.22 9.38 10.46
C ALA A 80 22.01 10.10 9.86
N ASN A 81 22.26 11.02 8.94
CA ASN A 81 21.22 11.72 8.21
C ASN A 81 21.13 11.20 6.78
N LEU A 82 20.13 10.37 6.48
CA LEU A 82 19.90 9.81 5.13
C LEU A 82 19.56 10.88 4.08
N GLY A 83 19.14 12.09 4.50
CA GLY A 83 18.89 13.21 3.61
C GLY A 83 20.11 14.12 3.37
N ALA A 84 21.24 13.87 4.02
CA ALA A 84 22.46 14.65 3.80
C ALA A 84 23.28 14.04 2.66
N SER A 85 23.73 14.88 1.72
CA SER A 85 24.63 14.46 0.64
C SER A 85 26.11 14.49 1.03
N ILE A 86 26.45 15.07 2.19
CA ILE A 86 27.83 15.25 2.68
C ILE A 86 27.95 14.95 4.17
N ASN A 87 29.14 14.51 4.57
CA ASN A 87 29.49 14.33 5.99
C ASN A 87 30.05 15.63 6.57
N LEU A 88 29.51 16.07 7.71
CA LEU A 88 30.00 17.25 8.42
C LEU A 88 30.76 16.82 9.69
N MET A 89 31.89 17.48 9.93
CA MET A 89 32.65 17.32 11.16
C MET A 89 32.76 18.68 11.87
N PRO A 90 32.38 18.78 13.16
CA PRO A 90 32.61 20.01 13.92
C PRO A 90 34.10 20.36 13.98
N LEU A 91 34.42 21.65 13.87
CA LEU A 91 35.80 22.13 13.94
C LEU A 91 36.53 21.70 15.23
N SER A 92 35.80 21.59 16.33
CA SER A 92 36.33 21.11 17.62
C SER A 92 36.78 19.65 17.60
N VAL A 93 36.17 18.81 16.76
CA VAL A 93 36.58 17.42 16.53
C VAL A 93 37.76 17.39 15.57
N TRP A 94 37.69 18.14 14.47
CA TRP A 94 38.78 18.22 13.49
C TRP A 94 40.11 18.67 14.12
N LYS A 95 40.08 19.66 15.03
CA LYS A 95 41.27 20.15 15.75
C LYS A 95 41.93 19.12 16.67
N LYS A 96 41.24 18.02 16.99
CA LYS A 96 41.73 16.96 17.87
C LYS A 96 42.23 15.73 17.10
N LEU A 97 42.00 15.69 15.78
CA LEU A 97 42.61 14.71 14.88
C LEU A 97 44.06 15.12 14.61
#